data_AF-Q8T6F6-F1
#
_entry.id   AF-Q8T6F6-F1
#
_cell.length_a   1.000
_cell.length_b   1.000
_cell.length_c   1.000
_cell.angle_alpha   90.00
_cell.angle_beta   90.00
_cell.angle_gamma   90.00
#
_symmetry.space_group_name_H-M   'P 1'
#
loop_
_entity.id
_entity.type
_entity.pdbx_description
1 polymer ?
#
loop_
_entity_poly.entity_id
_entity_poly.type
_entity_poly.pdbx_seq_one_letter_code
_entity_poly.pdbx_strand_id
1 'polypeptide(L)'
;MSRRPGEPVEDVEAVVPVEAVGSSATAANVETWNPEKACKFCRDLQDNEVQTLHYLGLPYVVLARRPRLRVKVPLSTINYEIGQWVGIAMQLLFTCPSNYPMQRPLVEIVEKRNVSIALEWALHEEIVQSLDQHIGLQMIAPVTIRLQTLLNSQRLGQPATMP
;
A
#
# COMPACT_ATOMS: atom_id res chain seq x y z
N MET A 1 43.35 -30.98 45.06
CA MET A 1 43.20 -31.93 46.17
C MET A 1 42.29 -33.05 45.72
N SER A 2 42.85 -34.25 45.54
CA SER A 2 42.15 -35.48 45.15
C SER A 2 41.24 -35.99 46.27
N ARG A 3 40.12 -36.64 45.89
CA ARG A 3 39.66 -37.97 46.35
C ARG A 3 38.28 -38.29 45.73
N ARG A 4 38.20 -39.38 44.96
CA ARG A 4 37.05 -40.32 45.00
C ARG A 4 37.46 -41.44 45.96
N PRO A 5 36.53 -42.09 46.69
CA PRO A 5 36.12 -43.45 46.29
C PRO A 5 34.72 -43.92 46.79
N GLY A 6 34.17 -44.98 46.18
CA GLY A 6 33.32 -45.97 46.87
C GLY A 6 31.88 -46.17 46.35
N GLU A 7 31.66 -47.27 45.62
CA GLU A 7 30.38 -48.00 45.44
C GLU A 7 30.23 -49.05 46.57
N PRO A 8 29.03 -49.60 46.95
CA PRO A 8 28.20 -50.48 46.10
C PRO A 8 26.65 -50.46 46.25
N VAL A 9 25.98 -50.77 45.13
CA VAL A 9 24.83 -51.68 44.87
C VAL A 9 23.67 -51.79 45.89
N GLU A 10 22.43 -51.52 45.45
CA GLU A 10 21.26 -52.43 45.59
C GLU A 10 20.17 -52.13 44.54
N ASP A 11 19.77 -53.18 43.81
CA ASP A 11 18.64 -53.27 42.88
C ASP A 11 17.31 -53.03 43.61
N VAL A 12 16.46 -52.14 43.07
CA VAL A 12 15.05 -52.10 43.46
C VAL A 12 14.16 -51.98 42.22
N GLU A 13 13.58 -53.12 41.89
CA GLU A 13 12.35 -53.42 41.13
C GLU A 13 11.85 -52.48 40.02
N ALA A 14 11.72 -53.08 38.84
CA ALA A 14 10.94 -52.60 37.72
C ALA A 14 9.49 -52.28 38.11
N VAL A 15 9.08 -51.02 37.88
CA VAL A 15 7.66 -50.62 37.90
C VAL A 15 7.21 -50.34 36.47
N VAL A 16 6.13 -51.06 36.13
CA VAL A 16 5.33 -51.17 34.90
C VAL A 16 5.10 -49.83 34.16
N PRO A 17 4.96 -49.83 32.81
CA PRO A 17 4.84 -48.60 32.02
C PRO A 17 3.51 -47.91 32.28
N VAL A 18 3.54 -46.63 32.66
CA VAL A 18 2.34 -45.79 32.72
C VAL A 18 2.09 -45.22 31.33
N GLU A 19 1.02 -45.70 30.71
CA GLU A 19 0.51 -45.23 29.43
C GLU A 19 0.15 -43.74 29.45
N ALA A 20 0.51 -43.08 28.35
CA ALA A 20 -0.20 -41.98 27.69
C ALA A 20 -0.96 -40.98 28.58
N VAL A 21 -0.23 -40.04 29.19
CA VAL A 21 -0.79 -38.72 29.47
C VAL A 21 -0.62 -37.88 28.22
N GLY A 22 -1.74 -37.71 27.50
CA GLY A 22 -1.82 -36.91 26.28
C GLY A 22 -1.17 -35.54 26.47
N SER A 23 -0.03 -35.37 25.83
CA SER A 23 0.45 -34.04 25.48
C SER A 23 -0.56 -33.49 24.49
N SER A 24 -1.55 -32.74 25.00
CA SER A 24 -2.35 -31.81 24.21
C SER A 24 -1.42 -30.70 23.73
N ALA A 25 -0.53 -31.05 22.82
CA ALA A 25 0.07 -30.12 21.90
C ALA A 25 -1.07 -29.65 21.00
N THR A 26 -1.74 -28.57 21.38
CA THR A 26 -2.34 -27.68 20.39
C THR A 26 -1.16 -27.07 19.62
N ALA A 27 -0.61 -27.86 18.69
CA ALA A 27 0.17 -27.34 17.60
C ALA A 27 -0.78 -26.39 16.88
N ALA A 28 -0.72 -25.12 17.24
CA ALA A 28 -1.36 -24.04 16.51
C ALA A 28 -0.98 -24.28 15.06
N ASN A 29 -2.00 -24.57 14.25
CA ASN A 29 -1.87 -24.85 12.84
C ASN A 29 -1.20 -23.63 12.20
N VAL A 30 0.13 -23.65 12.07
CA VAL A 30 0.88 -22.60 11.39
C VAL A 30 0.48 -22.75 9.93
N GLU A 31 -0.55 -21.99 9.53
CA GLU A 31 -1.01 -21.97 8.15
C GLU A 31 0.18 -21.73 7.25
N THR A 32 0.55 -22.78 6.51
CA THR A 32 1.69 -22.75 5.61
C THR A 32 1.41 -21.69 4.56
N TRP A 33 2.37 -20.79 4.31
CA TRP A 33 2.23 -19.72 3.33
C TRP A 33 1.79 -20.28 1.96
N ASN A 34 0.60 -19.86 1.50
CA ASN A 34 0.06 -20.27 0.21
C ASN A 34 0.15 -19.11 -0.79
N PRO A 35 1.00 -19.21 -1.84
CA PRO A 35 1.22 -18.13 -2.80
C PRO A 35 -0.03 -17.79 -3.61
N GLU A 36 -0.91 -18.76 -3.89
CA GLU A 36 -2.15 -18.52 -4.62
C GLU A 36 -3.14 -17.70 -3.79
N LYS A 37 -3.25 -18.01 -2.49
CA LYS A 37 -4.05 -17.22 -1.55
C LYS A 37 -3.52 -15.79 -1.45
N ALA A 38 -2.20 -15.61 -1.41
CA ALA A 38 -1.57 -14.28 -1.38
C ALA A 38 -1.83 -13.49 -2.68
N CYS A 39 -1.75 -14.12 -3.85
CA CYS A 39 -2.07 -13.49 -5.13
C CYS A 39 -3.55 -13.12 -5.24
N LYS A 40 -4.46 -13.95 -4.72
CA LYS A 40 -5.89 -13.62 -4.65
C LYS A 40 -6.12 -12.44 -3.71
N PHE A 41 -5.50 -12.44 -2.53
CA PHE A 41 -5.61 -11.36 -1.57
C PHE A 41 -5.14 -10.00 -2.14
N CYS A 42 -3.95 -9.94 -2.76
CA CYS A 42 -3.45 -8.71 -3.40
C CYS A 42 -4.39 -8.21 -4.51
N ARG A 43 -5.00 -9.14 -5.24
CA ARG A 43 -6.00 -8.85 -6.27
C ARG A 43 -7.26 -8.25 -5.68
N ASP A 44 -7.78 -8.81 -4.60
CA ASP A 44 -8.97 -8.30 -3.93
C ASP A 44 -8.70 -6.88 -3.37
N LEU A 45 -7.49 -6.63 -2.83
CA LEU A 45 -7.06 -5.29 -2.42
C LEU A 45 -7.00 -4.29 -3.58
N GLN A 46 -6.52 -4.70 -4.76
CA GLN A 46 -6.54 -3.85 -5.96
C GLN A 46 -7.96 -3.51 -6.40
N ASP A 47 -8.88 -4.48 -6.40
CA ASP A 47 -10.28 -4.23 -6.74
C ASP A 47 -10.95 -3.30 -5.72
N ASN A 48 -10.62 -3.44 -4.43
CA ASN A 48 -11.06 -2.52 -3.38
C ASN A 48 -10.56 -1.10 -3.59
N GLU A 49 -9.41 -0.89 -4.24
CA GLU A 49 -8.87 0.45 -4.51
C GLU A 49 -9.83 1.28 -5.36
N VAL A 50 -10.36 0.65 -6.41
CA VAL A 50 -11.32 1.27 -7.33
C VAL A 50 -12.63 1.58 -6.61
N GLN A 51 -13.06 0.68 -5.72
CA GLN A 51 -14.25 0.92 -4.89
C GLN A 51 -14.04 2.11 -3.95
N THR A 52 -12.89 2.19 -3.27
CA THR A 52 -12.53 3.31 -2.40
C THR A 52 -12.54 4.63 -3.15
N LEU A 53 -11.93 4.71 -4.35
CA LEU A 53 -11.98 5.91 -5.19
C LEU A 53 -13.43 6.32 -5.51
N HIS A 54 -14.28 5.35 -5.86
CA HIS A 54 -15.68 5.60 -6.15
C HIS A 54 -16.46 6.13 -4.95
N TYR A 55 -16.31 5.50 -3.78
CA TYR A 55 -17.01 5.91 -2.56
C TYR A 55 -16.57 7.27 -2.04
N LEU A 56 -15.29 7.62 -2.22
CA LEU A 56 -14.77 8.94 -1.86
C LEU A 56 -15.13 10.03 -2.89
N GLY A 57 -15.80 9.67 -3.99
CA GLY A 57 -16.14 10.61 -5.06
C GLY A 57 -14.91 11.16 -5.79
N LEU A 58 -13.77 10.46 -5.70
CA LEU A 58 -12.56 10.85 -6.41
C LEU A 58 -12.76 10.56 -7.90
N PRO A 59 -12.43 11.49 -8.80
CA PRO A 59 -12.55 11.23 -10.24
C PRO A 59 -11.51 10.20 -10.66
N TYR A 60 -11.92 9.17 -11.40
CA TYR A 60 -10.99 8.16 -11.91
C TYR A 60 -11.48 7.55 -13.22
N VAL A 61 -10.55 6.97 -13.97
CA VAL A 61 -10.80 6.17 -15.17
C VAL A 61 -9.98 4.88 -15.06
N VAL A 62 -10.63 3.73 -15.06
CA VAL A 62 -9.95 2.43 -15.08
C VAL A 62 -9.54 2.11 -16.51
N LEU A 63 -8.23 2.06 -16.76
CA LEU A 63 -7.69 1.69 -18.07
C LEU A 63 -7.61 0.17 -18.26
N ALA A 64 -7.23 -0.54 -17.20
CA ALA A 64 -7.16 -1.99 -17.20
C ALA A 64 -7.33 -2.50 -15.76
N ARG A 65 -8.03 -3.63 -15.61
CA ARG A 65 -8.04 -4.37 -14.32
C ARG A 65 -7.11 -5.58 -14.34
N ARG A 66 -6.81 -6.13 -15.52
CA ARG A 66 -6.04 -7.36 -15.72
C ARG A 66 -5.08 -7.19 -16.90
N PRO A 67 -3.85 -7.75 -16.84
CA PRO A 67 -3.25 -8.50 -15.73
C PRO A 67 -2.78 -7.61 -14.56
N ARG A 68 -2.73 -6.29 -14.76
CA ARG A 68 -2.34 -5.29 -13.76
C ARG A 68 -3.40 -4.20 -13.69
N LEU A 69 -3.73 -3.75 -12.49
CA LEU A 69 -4.60 -2.59 -12.32
C LEU A 69 -3.89 -1.34 -12.85
N ARG A 70 -4.54 -0.64 -13.78
CA ARG A 70 -4.12 0.66 -14.31
C ARG A 70 -5.26 1.65 -14.18
N VAL A 71 -5.01 2.73 -13.46
CA VAL A 71 -6.02 3.75 -13.17
C VAL A 71 -5.44 5.12 -13.49
N LYS A 72 -6.22 5.93 -14.20
CA LYS A 72 -5.96 7.35 -14.38
C LYS A 72 -6.81 8.15 -13.41
N VAL A 73 -6.20 9.14 -12.77
CA VAL A 73 -6.87 10.05 -11.84
C VAL A 73 -6.57 11.48 -12.28
N PRO A 74 -7.56 12.22 -12.81
CA PRO A 74 -7.36 13.62 -13.16
C PRO A 74 -7.25 14.48 -11.89
N LEU A 75 -6.34 15.44 -11.93
CA LEU A 75 -6.17 16.48 -10.93
C LEU A 75 -6.24 17.84 -11.62
N SER A 76 -6.96 18.77 -11.01
CA SER A 76 -7.00 20.14 -11.50
C SER A 76 -7.22 21.12 -10.36
N THR A 77 -6.76 22.35 -10.55
CA THR A 77 -7.15 23.45 -9.67
C THR A 77 -8.61 23.83 -9.94
N ILE A 78 -9.28 24.42 -8.95
CA ILE A 78 -10.71 24.78 -9.05
C ILE A 78 -10.99 25.77 -10.18
N ASN A 79 -10.03 26.65 -10.47
CA ASN A 79 -10.11 27.66 -11.53
C ASN A 79 -9.72 27.12 -12.91
N TYR A 80 -9.51 25.81 -13.06
CA TYR A 80 -9.21 25.23 -14.36
C TYR A 80 -10.49 25.13 -15.19
N GLU A 81 -10.49 25.82 -16.33
CA GLU A 81 -11.57 25.74 -17.33
C GLU A 81 -11.01 25.29 -18.68
N ILE A 82 -11.73 24.40 -19.36
CA ILE A 82 -11.30 23.88 -20.67
C ILE A 82 -11.30 25.03 -21.69
N GLY A 83 -10.16 25.25 -22.33
CA GLY A 83 -9.99 26.30 -23.34
C GLY A 83 -9.53 27.64 -22.78
N GLN A 84 -9.40 27.77 -21.46
CA GLN A 84 -8.76 28.92 -20.82
C GLN A 84 -7.32 28.64 -20.46
N TRP A 85 -6.51 29.69 -20.40
CA TRP A 85 -5.10 29.63 -19.98
C TRP A 85 -4.93 29.62 -18.46
N VAL A 86 -6.05 29.67 -17.72
CA VAL A 86 -6.08 29.77 -16.26
C VAL A 86 -6.18 28.38 -15.63
N GLY A 87 -5.49 28.22 -14.49
CA GLY A 87 -5.49 26.99 -13.72
C GLY A 87 -4.49 25.95 -14.20
N ILE A 88 -4.32 24.91 -13.40
CA ILE A 88 -3.38 23.82 -13.60
C ILE A 88 -4.19 22.53 -13.71
N ALA A 89 -3.83 21.69 -14.68
CA ALA A 89 -4.44 20.37 -14.82
C ALA A 89 -3.39 19.33 -15.21
N MET A 90 -3.59 18.11 -14.72
CA MET A 90 -2.76 16.96 -15.04
C MET A 90 -3.54 15.66 -14.77
N GLN A 91 -2.96 14.53 -15.13
CA GLN A 91 -3.47 13.23 -14.73
C GLN A 91 -2.35 12.42 -14.08
N LEU A 92 -2.72 11.68 -13.03
CA LEU A 92 -1.87 10.65 -12.45
C LEU A 92 -2.22 9.32 -13.10
N LEU A 93 -1.23 8.65 -13.68
CA LEU A 93 -1.35 7.29 -14.16
C LEU A 93 -0.72 6.35 -13.14
N PHE A 94 -1.56 5.56 -12.48
CA PHE A 94 -1.13 4.49 -11.58
C PHE A 94 -1.07 3.18 -12.34
N THR A 95 0.06 2.49 -12.24
CA THR A 95 0.24 1.12 -12.74
C THR A 95 0.67 0.22 -11.58
N CYS A 96 -0.26 -0.61 -11.10
CA CYS A 96 -0.04 -1.46 -9.95
C CYS A 96 0.70 -2.76 -10.34
N PRO A 97 1.76 -3.15 -9.62
CA PRO A 97 2.35 -4.48 -9.78
C PRO A 97 1.41 -5.57 -9.22
N SER A 98 1.68 -6.83 -9.53
CA SER A 98 0.83 -7.97 -9.14
C SER A 98 0.74 -8.17 -7.62
N ASN A 99 1.76 -7.73 -6.88
CA ASN A 99 1.87 -7.79 -5.43
C ASN A 99 1.47 -6.46 -4.75
N TYR A 100 0.91 -5.49 -5.47
CA TYR A 100 0.31 -4.31 -4.85
C TYR A 100 -0.77 -4.74 -3.84
N PRO A 101 -0.83 -4.15 -2.62
CA PRO A 101 -0.09 -2.96 -2.16
C PRO A 101 1.24 -3.24 -1.42
N MET A 102 1.74 -4.47 -1.40
CA MET A 102 3.03 -4.79 -0.76
C MET A 102 4.22 -4.15 -1.51
N GLN A 103 4.02 -3.79 -2.77
CA GLN A 103 4.95 -3.01 -3.58
C GLN A 103 4.25 -1.74 -4.09
N ARG A 104 5.03 -0.68 -4.21
CA ARG A 104 4.58 0.61 -4.73
C ARG A 104 4.04 0.47 -6.17
N PRO A 105 2.95 1.16 -6.52
CA PRO A 105 2.57 1.34 -7.91
C PRO A 105 3.58 2.26 -8.60
N LEU A 106 3.76 2.08 -9.90
CA LEU A 106 4.39 3.10 -10.73
C LEU A 106 3.40 4.25 -10.91
N VAL A 107 3.84 5.48 -10.67
CA VAL A 107 3.02 6.68 -10.79
C VAL A 107 3.68 7.64 -11.77
N GLU A 108 2.94 8.04 -12.80
CA GLU A 108 3.40 8.98 -13.83
C GLU A 108 2.47 10.19 -13.89
N ILE A 109 3.04 11.39 -14.01
CA ILE A 109 2.28 12.62 -14.23
C ILE A 109 2.18 12.86 -15.75
N VAL A 110 0.98 12.73 -16.30
CA VAL A 110 0.70 12.82 -17.74
C VAL A 110 -0.30 13.94 -18.04
N GLU A 111 -0.42 14.29 -19.33
CA GLU A 111 -1.40 15.28 -19.82
C GLU A 111 -1.33 16.63 -19.07
N LYS A 112 -0.10 17.08 -18.79
CA LYS A 112 0.22 18.30 -18.04
C LYS A 112 -0.21 19.57 -18.79
N ARG A 113 -0.91 20.47 -18.08
CA ARG A 113 -1.29 21.81 -18.55
C ARG A 113 -0.93 22.83 -17.47
N ASN A 114 -0.15 23.85 -17.85
CA ASN A 114 0.33 24.90 -16.95
C ASN A 114 1.06 24.38 -15.70
N VAL A 115 1.71 23.23 -15.81
CA VAL A 115 2.53 22.66 -14.73
C VAL A 115 3.96 23.17 -14.89
N SER A 116 4.44 23.96 -13.94
CA SER A 116 5.83 24.39 -13.93
C SER A 116 6.75 23.22 -13.54
N ILE A 117 8.01 23.28 -13.98
CA ILE A 117 9.01 22.26 -13.62
C ILE A 117 9.14 22.16 -12.10
N ALA A 118 9.24 23.29 -11.39
CA ALA A 118 9.33 23.30 -9.93
C ALA A 118 8.14 22.62 -9.24
N LEU A 119 6.92 22.84 -9.74
CA LEU A 119 5.72 22.18 -9.22
C LEU A 119 5.73 20.67 -9.51
N GLU A 120 6.13 20.28 -10.72
CA GLU A 120 6.25 18.86 -11.08
C GLU A 120 7.24 18.12 -10.16
N TRP A 121 8.39 18.72 -9.87
CA TRP A 121 9.36 18.18 -8.91
C TRP A 121 8.77 18.05 -7.50
N ALA A 122 8.09 19.08 -7.00
CA ALA A 122 7.44 19.04 -5.69
C ALA A 122 6.34 17.95 -5.61
N LEU A 123 5.57 17.79 -6.69
CA LEU A 123 4.55 16.73 -6.79
C LEU A 123 5.19 15.34 -6.80
N HIS A 124 6.31 15.15 -7.51
CA HIS A 124 7.03 13.88 -7.49
C HIS A 124 7.58 13.52 -6.11
N GLU A 125 8.15 14.49 -5.40
CA GLU A 125 8.62 14.29 -4.02
C GLU A 125 7.47 13.86 -3.10
N GLU A 126 6.34 14.56 -3.19
CA GLU A 126 5.16 14.28 -2.39
C GLU A 126 4.52 12.92 -2.75
N ILE A 127 4.54 12.51 -4.03
CA ILE A 127 4.12 11.17 -4.45
C ILE A 127 4.98 10.12 -3.75
N VAL A 128 6.31 10.25 -3.82
CA VAL A 128 7.22 9.28 -3.21
C VAL A 128 6.98 9.20 -1.70
N GLN A 129 6.93 10.35 -1.01
CA GLN A 129 6.68 10.38 0.42
C GLN A 129 5.33 9.74 0.80
N SER A 130 4.28 10.04 0.05
CA SER A 130 2.94 9.49 0.30
C SER A 130 2.86 7.98 0.07
N LEU A 131 3.54 7.46 -0.96
CA LEU A 131 3.62 6.03 -1.22
C LEU A 131 4.34 5.29 -0.09
N ASP A 132 5.38 5.90 0.47
CA ASP A 132 6.20 5.29 1.53
C ASP A 132 5.44 5.17 2.84
N GLN A 133 4.64 6.19 3.17
CA GLN A 133 3.79 6.22 4.36
C GLN A 133 2.66 5.19 4.33
N HIS A 134 2.24 4.77 3.13
CA HIS A 134 1.08 3.89 2.94
C HIS A 134 1.46 2.52 2.36
N ILE A 135 2.74 2.13 2.43
CA ILE A 135 3.19 0.83 1.95
C ILE A 135 2.46 -0.30 2.68
N GLY A 136 1.99 -1.31 1.94
CA GLY A 136 1.15 -2.39 2.48
C GLY A 136 -0.34 -2.03 2.63
N LEU A 137 -0.73 -0.78 2.34
CA LEU A 137 -2.12 -0.29 2.39
C LEU A 137 -2.57 0.24 1.01
N GLN A 138 -3.85 0.58 0.91
CA GLN A 138 -4.39 1.32 -0.23
C GLN A 138 -3.70 2.69 -0.38
N MET A 139 -3.02 2.90 -1.52
CA MET A 139 -2.13 4.04 -1.75
C MET A 139 -2.68 5.07 -2.74
N ILE A 140 -3.58 4.70 -3.67
CA ILE A 140 -4.00 5.59 -4.76
C ILE A 140 -4.83 6.77 -4.21
N ALA A 141 -5.79 6.47 -3.33
CA ALA A 141 -6.63 7.49 -2.71
C ALA A 141 -5.83 8.51 -1.86
N PRO A 142 -4.98 8.10 -0.90
CA PRO A 142 -4.23 9.07 -0.09
C PRO A 142 -3.26 9.91 -0.94
N VAL A 143 -2.54 9.32 -1.90
CA VAL A 143 -1.67 10.08 -2.82
C VAL A 143 -2.49 11.12 -3.60
N THR A 144 -3.63 10.72 -4.16
CA THR A 144 -4.51 11.61 -4.93
C THR A 144 -4.96 12.80 -4.10
N ILE A 145 -5.47 12.55 -2.89
CA ILE A 145 -5.97 13.59 -1.97
C ILE A 145 -4.84 14.53 -1.57
N ARG A 146 -3.66 13.99 -1.29
CA ARG A 146 -2.50 14.77 -0.89
C ARG A 146 -2.04 15.72 -1.99
N LEU A 147 -1.90 15.22 -3.23
CA LEU A 147 -1.52 16.05 -4.37
C LEU A 147 -2.59 17.09 -4.71
N GLN A 148 -3.88 16.74 -4.65
CA GLN A 148 -4.96 17.70 -4.85
C GLN A 148 -4.90 18.83 -3.80
N THR A 149 -4.56 18.50 -2.55
CA THR A 149 -4.38 19.48 -1.47
C THR A 149 -3.20 20.40 -1.76
N LEU A 150 -2.08 19.86 -2.24
CA LEU A 150 -0.91 20.65 -2.64
C LEU A 150 -1.25 21.61 -3.78
N LEU A 151 -1.94 21.13 -4.82
CA LEU A 151 -2.40 21.97 -5.94
C LEU A 151 -3.32 23.10 -5.47
N ASN A 152 -4.24 22.81 -4.54
CA ASN A 152 -5.13 23.82 -3.98
C ASN A 152 -4.38 24.87 -3.14
N SER A 153 -3.30 24.49 -2.45
CA SER A 153 -2.47 25.43 -1.67
C SER A 153 -1.67 26.40 -2.54
N GLN A 154 -1.28 26.01 -3.77
CA GLN A 154 -0.62 26.91 -4.72
C GLN A 154 -1.49 28.12 -5.09
N ARG A 155 -2.83 27.98 -5.01
CA ARG A 155 -3.77 29.09 -5.21
C ARG A 155 -3.66 30.14 -4.11
N LEU A 156 -3.44 29.75 -2.86
CA LEU A 156 -3.37 30.70 -1.74
C LEU A 156 -2.19 31.67 -1.86
N GLY A 157 -1.14 31.27 -2.58
CA GLY A 157 0.03 32.11 -2.86
C GLY A 157 -0.16 33.06 -4.04
N GLN A 158 -1.23 32.92 -4.83
CA GLN A 158 -1.55 33.82 -5.94
C GLN A 158 -2.66 34.79 -5.50
N PRO A 159 -2.45 36.12 -5.59
CA PRO A 159 -3.50 37.08 -5.24
C PRO A 159 -4.72 36.82 -6.12
N ALA A 160 -5.90 36.74 -5.49
CA ALA A 160 -7.15 36.66 -6.21
C ALA A 160 -7.28 37.92 -7.08
N THR A 161 -7.03 37.80 -8.39
CA THR A 161 -7.45 38.83 -9.34
C THR A 161 -8.97 38.76 -9.40
N MET A 162 -9.61 39.62 -8.61
CA MET A 162 -11.05 39.88 -8.72
C MET A 162 -11.35 40.47 -10.11
N PRO A 163 -12.50 40.12 -10.71
CA PRO A 163 -12.98 40.73 -11.94
C PRO A 163 -13.29 42.22 -11.78
#